data_AF-A0A940TZX2-F1
#
_entry.id   AF-A0A940TZX2-F1
#
_cell.length_a   1.000
_cell.length_b   1.000
_cell.length_c   1.000
_cell.angle_alpha   90.00
_cell.angle_beta   90.00
_cell.angle_gamma   90.00
#
_symmetry.space_group_name_H-M   'P 1'
#
loop_
_entity.id
_entity.type
_entity.pdbx_description
1 polymer ?
#
loop_
_entity_poly.entity_id
_entity_poly.type
_entity_poly.pdbx_seq_one_letter_code
_entity_poly.pdbx_strand_id
1 'polypeptide(L)'
;MEGSRFSEGDDTVTSELFPPIPTDTSKVVRAIFGSSNFYVATGDQVNQLFNGLILSNSKKSSQNPARIQAELYLITIFQYLETLPDSQAADAVRQRRDWKYALHLPLNATGFHPSAFCDFRKCLLVDQPGLQTLQTLLARLADLRPATYGEHISLEAGHIVIQVCLFSRLADTWEAIVQALEILAARHPGWLRSHALPHWYERYGYKHQPINFAGDRQELDVLTRAIGSDGTYLLKAISESEDQSLQGLPEVLSLKQVWQEQYHIVDGKAVWREDLCAGCAVST
;
A
#
# COMPACT_ATOMS: atom_id res chain seq x y z
N MET A 1 -3.51 47.51 -20.95
CA MET A 1 -4.48 46.57 -20.34
C MET A 1 -5.11 45.80 -21.47
N GLU A 2 -4.65 44.60 -21.74
CA GLU A 2 -5.39 43.61 -22.53
C GLU A 2 -5.01 42.25 -21.96
N GLY A 3 -5.99 41.64 -21.29
CA GLY A 3 -5.83 40.45 -20.49
C GLY A 3 -5.57 39.23 -21.36
N SER A 4 -4.45 38.57 -21.12
CA SER A 4 -4.21 37.22 -21.61
C SER A 4 -5.12 36.28 -20.82
N ARG A 5 -6.20 35.84 -21.48
CA ARG A 5 -7.10 34.79 -21.01
C ARG A 5 -6.30 33.48 -21.09
N PHE A 6 -5.72 33.05 -19.98
CA PHE A 6 -5.21 31.69 -19.86
C PHE A 6 -6.37 30.73 -20.11
N SER A 7 -6.28 29.98 -21.20
CA SER A 7 -7.14 28.83 -21.44
C SER A 7 -6.75 27.76 -20.42
N GLU A 8 -7.57 27.57 -19.38
CA GLU A 8 -7.59 26.31 -18.65
C GLU A 8 -7.88 25.21 -19.67
N GLY A 9 -6.91 24.31 -19.88
CA GLY A 9 -7.14 23.11 -20.66
C GLY A 9 -8.16 22.24 -19.95
N ASP A 10 -9.13 21.74 -20.70
CA ASP A 10 -10.15 20.81 -20.22
C ASP A 10 -9.49 19.46 -19.89
N ASP A 11 -8.94 19.34 -18.67
CA ASP A 11 -8.29 18.12 -18.13
C ASP A 11 -9.33 17.03 -17.74
N THR A 12 -10.57 17.15 -18.23
CA THR A 12 -11.67 16.22 -17.98
C THR A 12 -11.52 14.97 -18.86
N VAL A 13 -11.60 13.79 -18.25
CA VAL A 13 -11.60 12.51 -18.98
C VAL A 13 -12.87 12.42 -19.84
N THR A 14 -12.70 12.57 -21.16
CA THR A 14 -13.77 12.54 -22.17
C THR A 14 -13.56 11.49 -23.27
N SER A 15 -12.41 10.80 -23.27
CA SER A 15 -12.03 9.73 -24.20
C SER A 15 -11.78 8.40 -23.47
N GLU A 16 -11.71 7.28 -24.22
CA GLU A 16 -11.37 5.96 -23.66
C GLU A 16 -9.98 5.97 -23.03
N LEU A 17 -9.94 6.06 -21.69
CA LEU A 17 -8.72 6.12 -20.89
C LEU A 17 -8.00 4.76 -20.83
N PHE A 18 -8.78 3.69 -20.72
CA PHE A 18 -8.32 2.31 -20.74
C PHE A 18 -8.55 1.71 -22.13
N PRO A 19 -7.54 1.01 -22.70
CA PRO A 19 -7.72 0.30 -23.96
C PRO A 19 -8.71 -0.85 -23.78
N PRO A 20 -9.22 -1.48 -24.86
CA PRO A 20 -9.97 -2.72 -24.72
C PRO A 20 -9.20 -3.79 -23.94
N ILE A 21 -9.93 -4.60 -23.15
CA ILE A 21 -9.33 -5.68 -22.36
C ILE A 21 -8.60 -6.65 -23.31
N PRO A 22 -7.32 -6.97 -23.06
CA PRO A 22 -6.59 -7.93 -23.89
C PRO A 22 -7.35 -9.26 -24.00
N THR A 23 -7.48 -9.77 -25.24
CA THR A 23 -8.29 -10.95 -25.55
C THR A 23 -7.96 -12.16 -24.67
N ASP A 24 -6.67 -12.39 -24.40
CA ASP A 24 -6.22 -13.53 -23.60
C ASP A 24 -6.55 -13.34 -22.12
N THR A 25 -6.39 -12.12 -21.58
CA THR A 25 -6.84 -11.78 -20.22
C THR A 25 -8.34 -12.00 -20.09
N SER A 26 -9.13 -11.51 -21.07
CA SER A 26 -10.59 -11.61 -21.04
C SER A 26 -11.07 -13.07 -21.05
N LYS A 27 -10.54 -13.89 -21.97
CA LYS A 27 -10.89 -15.31 -22.07
C LYS A 27 -10.62 -16.07 -20.78
N VAL A 28 -9.43 -15.89 -20.20
CA VAL A 28 -9.04 -16.62 -18.98
C VAL A 28 -9.90 -16.19 -17.79
N VAL A 29 -10.13 -14.88 -17.63
CA VAL A 29 -10.85 -14.36 -16.47
C VAL A 29 -12.32 -14.72 -16.54
N ARG A 30 -12.99 -14.56 -17.70
CA ARG A 30 -14.40 -14.93 -17.87
C ARG A 30 -14.66 -16.43 -17.78
N ALA A 31 -13.65 -17.27 -17.97
CA ALA A 31 -13.77 -18.72 -17.77
C ALA A 31 -13.70 -19.13 -16.28
N ILE A 32 -13.10 -18.31 -15.42
CA ILE A 32 -12.87 -18.61 -14.00
C ILE A 32 -13.85 -17.86 -13.11
N PHE A 33 -14.12 -16.59 -13.43
CA PHE A 33 -14.91 -15.69 -12.63
C PHE A 33 -16.25 -15.39 -13.29
N GLY A 34 -17.32 -15.39 -12.51
CA GLY A 34 -18.64 -14.95 -12.96
C GLY A 34 -18.74 -13.43 -13.07
N SER A 35 -19.77 -12.94 -13.76
CA SER A 35 -20.05 -11.50 -13.90
C SER A 35 -20.37 -10.78 -12.59
N SER A 36 -20.68 -11.52 -11.52
CA SER A 36 -20.87 -10.98 -10.17
C SER A 36 -19.56 -10.70 -9.42
N ASN A 37 -18.40 -11.01 -10.00
CA ASN A 37 -17.12 -10.65 -9.41
C ASN A 37 -16.87 -9.14 -9.53
N PHE A 38 -16.55 -8.50 -8.40
CA PHE A 38 -16.34 -7.06 -8.31
C PHE A 38 -15.28 -6.53 -9.28
N TYR A 39 -14.15 -7.22 -9.43
CA TYR A 39 -13.05 -6.79 -10.31
C TYR A 39 -13.39 -6.97 -11.80
N VAL A 40 -14.19 -8.01 -12.12
CA VAL A 40 -14.72 -8.18 -13.49
C VAL A 40 -15.68 -7.05 -13.83
N ALA A 41 -16.64 -6.75 -12.94
CA ALA A 41 -17.58 -5.64 -13.13
C ALA A 41 -16.85 -4.28 -13.22
N THR A 42 -15.82 -4.08 -12.41
CA THR A 42 -14.95 -2.90 -12.45
C THR A 42 -14.29 -2.75 -13.81
N GLY A 43 -13.68 -3.82 -14.35
CA GLY A 43 -13.06 -3.80 -15.68
C GLY A 43 -14.08 -3.52 -16.78
N ASP A 44 -15.21 -4.22 -16.77
CA ASP A 44 -16.26 -4.04 -17.79
C ASP A 44 -16.78 -2.59 -17.86
N GLN A 45 -16.68 -1.81 -16.77
CA GLN A 45 -17.16 -0.42 -16.66
C GLN A 45 -16.05 0.62 -16.47
N VAL A 46 -14.76 0.25 -16.58
CA VAL A 46 -13.67 1.11 -16.09
C VAL A 46 -13.64 2.49 -16.78
N ASN A 47 -13.91 2.57 -18.08
CA ASN A 47 -13.95 3.85 -18.80
C ASN A 47 -15.14 4.72 -18.34
N GLN A 48 -16.29 4.10 -18.03
CA GLN A 48 -17.45 4.81 -17.48
C GLN A 48 -17.18 5.30 -16.05
N LEU A 49 -16.47 4.52 -15.24
CA LEU A 49 -16.08 4.90 -13.88
C LEU A 49 -15.24 6.19 -13.87
N PHE A 50 -14.38 6.40 -14.87
CA PHE A 50 -13.54 7.60 -14.97
C PHE A 50 -14.15 8.74 -15.80
N ASN A 51 -15.26 8.51 -16.51
CA ASN A 51 -15.86 9.52 -17.37
C ASN A 51 -16.23 10.80 -16.59
N GLY A 52 -15.80 11.95 -17.09
CA GLY A 52 -16.05 13.26 -16.47
C GLY A 52 -15.20 13.55 -15.23
N LEU A 53 -14.25 12.70 -14.85
CA LEU A 53 -13.33 12.96 -13.74
C LEU A 53 -12.11 13.75 -14.21
N ILE A 54 -11.49 14.48 -13.28
CA ILE A 54 -10.26 15.23 -13.51
C ILE A 54 -9.10 14.43 -12.91
N LEU A 55 -8.11 14.13 -13.73
CA LEU A 55 -6.91 13.40 -13.35
C LEU A 55 -5.73 14.38 -13.35
N SER A 56 -5.26 14.76 -12.16
CA SER A 56 -4.19 15.75 -11.99
C SER A 56 -2.93 15.35 -12.77
N ASN A 57 -2.52 16.16 -13.76
CA ASN A 57 -1.34 15.91 -14.58
C ASN A 57 -0.04 15.88 -13.74
N SER A 58 0.39 14.68 -13.33
CA SER A 58 1.72 14.50 -12.74
C SER A 58 2.79 14.69 -13.82
N LYS A 59 3.58 15.75 -13.70
CA LYS A 59 4.56 16.25 -14.70
C LYS A 59 5.74 15.31 -15.03
N LYS A 60 5.75 14.04 -14.60
CA LYS A 60 6.89 13.13 -14.80
C LYS A 60 6.59 12.06 -15.86
N SER A 61 7.13 12.32 -17.05
CA SER A 61 7.48 11.43 -18.17
C SER A 61 7.05 9.95 -18.08
N SER A 62 5.81 9.67 -18.44
CA SER A 62 5.38 8.32 -18.86
C SER A 62 4.57 8.40 -20.15
N GLN A 63 4.60 7.34 -20.96
CA GLN A 63 3.61 7.19 -22.02
C GLN A 63 2.25 6.97 -21.34
N ASN A 64 1.33 7.92 -21.49
CA ASN A 64 -0.01 7.95 -20.90
C ASN A 64 -0.08 8.13 -19.36
N PRO A 65 0.26 9.34 -18.85
CA PRO A 65 0.26 9.64 -17.41
C PRO A 65 -1.14 9.55 -16.78
N ALA A 66 -2.19 9.93 -17.50
CA ALA A 66 -3.57 9.86 -17.02
C ALA A 66 -4.01 8.41 -16.76
N ARG A 67 -3.67 7.48 -17.66
CA ARG A 67 -3.97 6.05 -17.47
C ARG A 67 -3.27 5.48 -16.25
N ILE A 68 -1.98 5.75 -16.09
CA ILE A 68 -1.22 5.28 -14.91
C ILE A 68 -1.85 5.82 -13.62
N GLN A 69 -2.25 7.09 -13.61
CA GLN A 69 -2.92 7.68 -12.46
C GLN A 69 -4.26 7.00 -12.15
N ALA A 70 -5.06 6.68 -13.17
CA ALA A 70 -6.30 5.95 -13.00
C ALA A 70 -6.09 4.52 -12.47
N GLU A 71 -5.06 3.82 -12.95
CA GLU A 71 -4.65 2.51 -12.41
C GLU A 71 -4.28 2.63 -10.92
N LEU A 72 -3.54 3.67 -10.54
CA LEU A 72 -3.14 3.93 -9.14
C LEU A 72 -4.32 4.27 -8.22
N TYR A 73 -5.33 5.00 -8.71
CA TYR A 73 -6.59 5.20 -7.97
C TYR A 73 -7.29 3.87 -7.68
N LEU A 74 -7.47 3.03 -8.71
CA LEU A 74 -8.11 1.71 -8.54
C LEU A 74 -7.32 0.81 -7.61
N ILE A 75 -6.00 0.75 -7.77
CA ILE A 75 -5.12 -0.04 -6.89
C ILE A 75 -5.26 0.43 -5.43
N THR A 76 -5.29 1.75 -5.18
CA THR A 76 -5.49 2.28 -3.81
C THR A 76 -6.81 1.81 -3.20
N ILE A 77 -7.88 1.78 -4.00
CA ILE A 77 -9.17 1.24 -3.55
C ILE A 77 -9.06 -0.25 -3.28
N PHE A 78 -8.47 -1.04 -4.18
CA PHE A 78 -8.34 -2.49 -3.99
C PHE A 78 -7.48 -2.84 -2.78
N GLN A 79 -6.41 -2.08 -2.54
CA GLN A 79 -5.59 -2.20 -1.33
C GLN A 79 -6.42 -1.99 -0.06
N TYR A 80 -7.34 -1.03 -0.07
CA TYR A 80 -8.24 -0.84 1.05
C TYR A 80 -9.23 -1.99 1.20
N LEU A 81 -9.89 -2.41 0.11
CA LEU A 81 -10.91 -3.46 0.13
C LEU A 81 -10.37 -4.81 0.60
N GLU A 82 -9.11 -5.10 0.25
CA GLU A 82 -8.45 -6.37 0.55
C GLU A 82 -7.40 -6.25 1.65
N THR A 83 -7.27 -5.06 2.24
CA THR A 83 -6.35 -4.78 3.34
C THR A 83 -4.89 -5.12 3.01
N LEU A 84 -4.46 -4.76 1.80
CA LEU A 84 -3.15 -5.12 1.25
C LEU A 84 -2.12 -3.98 1.43
N PRO A 85 -0.94 -4.26 2.03
CA PRO A 85 0.21 -3.36 1.96
C PRO A 85 0.78 -3.28 0.53
N ASP A 86 1.65 -2.30 0.29
CA ASP A 86 2.19 -2.01 -1.05
C ASP A 86 2.90 -3.18 -1.73
N SER A 87 3.69 -3.96 -0.99
CA SER A 87 4.37 -5.15 -1.53
C SER A 87 3.37 -6.20 -2.03
N GLN A 88 2.34 -6.51 -1.23
CA GLN A 88 1.29 -7.45 -1.61
C GLN A 88 0.40 -6.93 -2.74
N ALA A 89 0.14 -5.63 -2.78
CA ALA A 89 -0.59 -5.01 -3.88
C ALA A 89 0.20 -5.12 -5.20
N ALA A 90 1.52 -4.95 -5.16
CA ALA A 90 2.37 -5.12 -6.34
C ALA A 90 2.36 -6.57 -6.83
N ASP A 91 2.41 -7.52 -5.91
CA ASP A 91 2.25 -8.95 -6.23
C ASP A 91 0.87 -9.28 -6.77
N ALA A 92 -0.20 -8.68 -6.22
CA ALA A 92 -1.55 -8.80 -6.74
C ALA A 92 -1.63 -8.29 -8.19
N VAL A 93 -1.13 -7.09 -8.50
CA VAL A 93 -1.08 -6.60 -9.89
C VAL A 93 -0.30 -7.56 -10.80
N ARG A 94 0.77 -8.18 -10.30
CA ARG A 94 1.62 -9.09 -11.09
C ARG A 94 0.98 -10.46 -11.34
N GLN A 95 0.28 -11.00 -10.35
CA GLN A 95 -0.11 -12.43 -10.33
C GLN A 95 -1.62 -12.64 -10.48
N ARG A 96 -2.44 -11.70 -10.02
CA ARG A 96 -3.89 -11.85 -9.97
C ARG A 96 -4.57 -11.47 -11.28
N ARG A 97 -5.29 -12.44 -11.82
CA ARG A 97 -5.94 -12.33 -13.15
C ARG A 97 -7.14 -11.38 -13.11
N ASP A 98 -7.88 -11.37 -12.01
CA ASP A 98 -9.01 -10.48 -11.76
C ASP A 98 -8.56 -9.00 -11.63
N TRP A 99 -7.46 -8.71 -10.93
CA TRP A 99 -6.86 -7.36 -10.92
C TRP A 99 -6.38 -6.93 -12.30
N LYS A 100 -5.70 -7.82 -13.04
CA LYS A 100 -5.29 -7.53 -14.43
C LYS A 100 -6.48 -7.27 -15.33
N TYR A 101 -7.61 -7.96 -15.13
CA TYR A 101 -8.84 -7.68 -15.85
C TYR A 101 -9.38 -6.29 -15.53
N ALA A 102 -9.52 -5.95 -14.24
CA ALA A 102 -10.03 -4.65 -13.79
C ALA A 102 -9.20 -3.47 -14.33
N LEU A 103 -7.88 -3.66 -14.45
CA LEU A 103 -6.93 -2.65 -14.90
C LEU A 103 -6.63 -2.71 -16.42
N HIS A 104 -7.30 -3.60 -17.16
CA HIS A 104 -7.09 -3.82 -18.60
C HIS A 104 -5.63 -4.12 -18.96
N LEU A 105 -4.97 -4.92 -18.13
CA LEU A 105 -3.58 -5.34 -18.28
C LEU A 105 -3.46 -6.69 -18.98
N PRO A 106 -2.41 -6.91 -19.78
CA PRO A 106 -2.11 -8.22 -20.33
C PRO A 106 -1.63 -9.18 -19.23
N LEU A 107 -1.83 -10.48 -19.44
CA LEU A 107 -1.44 -11.53 -18.49
C LEU A 107 0.06 -11.50 -18.14
N ASN A 108 0.91 -11.04 -19.05
CA ASN A 108 2.37 -10.92 -18.85
C ASN A 108 2.81 -9.53 -18.34
N ALA A 109 1.88 -8.62 -17.99
CA ALA A 109 2.25 -7.33 -17.41
C ALA A 109 3.10 -7.51 -16.13
N THR A 110 4.21 -6.76 -16.05
CA THR A 110 5.18 -6.83 -14.95
C THR A 110 4.71 -6.13 -13.67
N GLY A 111 3.68 -5.28 -13.78
CA GLY A 111 3.08 -4.52 -12.69
C GLY A 111 3.86 -3.25 -12.34
N PHE A 112 3.65 -2.77 -11.12
CA PHE A 112 4.29 -1.56 -10.58
C PHE A 112 5.39 -1.90 -9.58
N HIS A 113 6.33 -0.97 -9.42
CA HIS A 113 7.19 -0.98 -8.24
C HIS A 113 6.38 -0.52 -7.02
N PRO A 114 6.47 -1.17 -5.84
CA PRO A 114 5.67 -0.80 -4.66
C PRO A 114 5.73 0.68 -4.29
N SER A 115 6.90 1.32 -4.45
CA SER A 115 7.09 2.74 -4.14
C SER A 115 6.16 3.68 -4.94
N ALA A 116 5.71 3.28 -6.13
CA ALA A 116 4.79 4.08 -6.93
C ALA A 116 3.44 4.30 -6.23
N PHE A 117 2.99 3.32 -5.43
CA PHE A 117 1.74 3.43 -4.68
C PHE A 117 1.88 4.42 -3.52
N CYS A 118 2.98 4.33 -2.79
CA CYS A 118 3.35 5.26 -1.73
C CYS A 118 3.44 6.70 -2.25
N ASP A 119 4.21 6.92 -3.33
CA ASP A 119 4.41 8.24 -3.92
C ASP A 119 3.08 8.85 -4.40
N PHE A 120 2.24 8.04 -5.03
CA PHE A 120 0.91 8.46 -5.45
C PHE A 120 0.05 8.92 -4.27
N ARG A 121 -0.02 8.13 -3.20
CA ARG A 121 -0.82 8.47 -2.01
C ARG A 121 -0.30 9.71 -1.28
N LYS A 122 1.03 9.93 -1.23
CA LYS A 122 1.61 11.18 -0.70
C LYS A 122 1.14 12.40 -1.49
N CYS A 123 1.18 12.32 -2.81
CA CYS A 123 0.66 13.40 -3.66
C CYS A 123 -0.85 13.58 -3.49
N LEU A 124 -1.60 12.49 -3.40
CA LEU A 124 -3.04 12.52 -3.28
C LEU A 124 -3.53 13.20 -1.99
N LEU A 125 -2.88 12.96 -0.85
CA LEU A 125 -3.28 13.56 0.44
C LEU A 125 -3.23 15.10 0.47
N VAL A 126 -2.40 15.71 -0.39
CA VAL A 126 -2.27 17.17 -0.50
C VAL A 126 -2.99 17.73 -1.74
N ASP A 127 -3.64 16.87 -2.53
CA ASP A 127 -4.37 17.22 -3.74
C ASP A 127 -5.89 17.09 -3.53
N GLN A 128 -6.54 18.19 -3.13
CA GLN A 128 -7.99 18.21 -2.87
C GLN A 128 -8.83 17.78 -4.08
N PRO A 129 -8.58 18.28 -5.31
CA PRO A 129 -9.20 17.74 -6.52
C PRO A 129 -9.02 16.22 -6.68
N GLY A 130 -7.81 15.71 -6.45
CA GLY A 130 -7.53 14.28 -6.51
C GLY A 130 -8.33 13.46 -5.49
N LEU A 131 -8.45 13.94 -4.24
CA LEU A 131 -9.28 13.30 -3.22
C LEU A 131 -10.76 13.28 -3.62
N GLN A 132 -11.26 14.33 -4.27
CA GLN A 132 -12.64 14.35 -4.80
C GLN A 132 -12.84 13.37 -5.96
N THR A 133 -11.84 13.20 -6.82
CA THR A 133 -11.82 12.14 -7.84
C THR A 133 -11.91 10.76 -7.19
N LEU A 134 -11.09 10.49 -6.16
CA LEU A 134 -11.15 9.23 -5.42
C LEU A 134 -12.53 9.04 -4.74
N GLN A 135 -13.09 10.09 -4.13
CA GLN A 135 -14.40 10.03 -3.49
C GLN A 135 -15.51 9.68 -4.49
N THR A 136 -15.46 10.27 -5.69
CA THR A 136 -16.41 9.99 -6.76
C THR A 136 -16.28 8.57 -7.28
N LEU A 137 -15.05 8.06 -7.43
CA LEU A 137 -14.79 6.68 -7.82
C LEU A 137 -15.34 5.69 -6.79
N LEU A 138 -15.14 5.94 -5.50
CA LEU A 138 -15.68 5.11 -4.43
C LEU A 138 -17.21 5.03 -4.49
N ALA A 139 -17.87 6.17 -4.72
CA ALA A 139 -19.33 6.21 -4.87
C ALA A 139 -19.79 5.39 -6.08
N ARG A 140 -19.14 5.55 -7.24
CA ARG A 140 -19.47 4.79 -8.46
C ARG A 140 -19.21 3.29 -8.32
N LEU A 141 -18.14 2.90 -7.62
CA LEU A 141 -17.80 1.50 -7.37
C LEU A 141 -18.71 0.84 -6.33
N ALA A 142 -19.31 1.61 -5.41
CA ALA A 142 -20.25 1.09 -4.43
C ALA A 142 -21.47 0.44 -5.10
N ASP A 143 -21.92 0.98 -6.25
CA ASP A 143 -23.02 0.42 -7.04
C ASP A 143 -22.67 -0.93 -7.70
N LEU A 144 -21.37 -1.23 -7.86
CA LEU A 144 -20.88 -2.48 -8.44
C LEU A 144 -20.59 -3.54 -7.39
N ARG A 145 -20.66 -3.19 -6.11
CA ARG A 145 -20.25 -4.07 -5.02
C ARG A 145 -21.35 -5.08 -4.69
N PRO A 146 -21.02 -6.38 -4.56
CA PRO A 146 -21.98 -7.36 -4.07
C PRO A 146 -22.47 -6.98 -2.67
N ALA A 147 -23.77 -7.13 -2.40
CA ALA A 147 -24.40 -6.84 -1.10
C ALA A 147 -23.79 -7.61 0.09
N THR A 148 -22.98 -8.64 -0.18
CA THR A 148 -22.23 -9.42 0.83
C THR A 148 -21.07 -8.66 1.49
N TYR A 149 -20.68 -7.48 0.99
CA TYR A 149 -19.59 -6.68 1.57
C TYR A 149 -20.03 -5.70 2.69
N GLY A 150 -21.24 -5.84 3.21
CA GLY A 150 -21.77 -5.04 4.33
C GLY A 150 -22.51 -3.76 3.89
N GLU A 151 -23.07 -3.05 4.87
CA GLU A 151 -23.80 -1.79 4.64
C GLU A 151 -22.93 -0.72 3.97
N HIS A 152 -23.57 0.18 3.22
CA HIS A 152 -22.94 1.35 2.59
C HIS A 152 -22.47 2.35 3.66
N ILE A 153 -21.36 2.05 4.32
CA ILE A 153 -20.61 3.07 5.05
C ILE A 153 -20.02 4.00 3.99
N SER A 154 -20.39 5.29 4.05
CA SER A 154 -19.76 6.32 3.23
C SER A 154 -18.30 6.43 3.64
N LEU A 155 -17.42 5.77 2.89
CA LEU A 155 -15.98 5.82 3.12
C LEU A 155 -15.47 7.17 2.59
N GLU A 156 -14.84 7.93 3.49
CA GLU A 156 -14.16 9.17 3.12
C GLU A 156 -12.83 8.84 2.43
N ALA A 157 -12.60 9.42 1.25
CA ALA A 157 -11.39 9.18 0.45
C ALA A 157 -10.09 9.40 1.24
N GLY A 158 -10.02 10.46 2.05
CA GLY A 158 -8.86 10.74 2.91
C GLY A 158 -8.60 9.63 3.93
N HIS A 159 -9.67 9.13 4.57
CA HIS A 159 -9.57 8.02 5.52
C HIS A 159 -9.04 6.75 4.86
N ILE A 160 -9.56 6.39 3.68
CA ILE A 160 -9.07 5.23 2.91
C ILE A 160 -7.56 5.36 2.65
N VAL A 161 -7.11 6.52 2.16
CA VAL A 161 -5.70 6.72 1.83
C VAL A 161 -4.85 6.56 3.09
N ILE A 162 -5.22 7.21 4.19
CA ILE A 162 -4.52 7.10 5.49
C ILE A 162 -4.45 5.64 5.95
N GLN A 163 -5.55 4.89 5.82
CA GLN A 163 -5.61 3.50 6.27
C GLN A 163 -4.71 2.59 5.43
N VAL A 164 -4.67 2.77 4.10
CA VAL A 164 -3.75 2.02 3.24
C VAL A 164 -2.29 2.38 3.52
N CYS A 165 -1.99 3.66 3.82
CA CYS A 165 -0.66 4.06 4.27
C CYS A 165 -0.28 3.34 5.58
N LEU A 166 -1.23 3.20 6.53
CA LEU A 166 -0.99 2.46 7.77
C LEU A 166 -0.65 0.99 7.50
N PHE A 167 -1.42 0.28 6.66
CA PHE A 167 -1.13 -1.12 6.33
C PHE A 167 0.28 -1.29 5.76
N SER A 168 0.64 -0.43 4.81
CA SER A 168 1.94 -0.47 4.13
C SER A 168 3.08 -0.21 5.12
N ARG A 169 3.00 0.86 5.91
CA ARG A 169 4.03 1.22 6.90
C ARG A 169 4.18 0.16 7.99
N LEU A 170 3.07 -0.40 8.45
CA LEU A 170 3.10 -1.43 9.48
C LEU A 170 3.73 -2.74 8.95
N ALA A 171 3.41 -3.11 7.70
CA ALA A 171 4.08 -4.22 7.02
C ALA A 171 5.60 -4.01 6.93
N ASP A 172 6.04 -2.81 6.50
CA ASP A 172 7.47 -2.47 6.40
C ASP A 172 8.18 -2.58 7.76
N THR A 173 7.56 -2.07 8.84
CA THR A 173 8.16 -2.18 10.18
C THR A 173 8.25 -3.61 10.68
N TRP A 174 7.26 -4.44 10.37
CA TRP A 174 7.27 -5.84 10.75
C TRP A 174 8.32 -6.61 9.98
N GLU A 175 8.41 -6.38 8.67
CA GLU A 175 9.39 -7.03 7.79
C GLU A 175 10.82 -6.65 8.19
N ALA A 176 11.07 -5.39 8.55
CA ALA A 176 12.37 -4.95 9.05
C ALA A 176 12.81 -5.70 10.32
N ILE A 177 11.88 -5.99 11.25
CA ILE A 177 12.18 -6.85 12.40
C ILE A 177 12.48 -8.27 11.94
N VAL A 178 11.65 -8.85 11.06
CA VAL A 178 11.86 -10.22 10.58
C VAL A 178 13.23 -10.38 9.96
N GLN A 179 13.63 -9.50 9.04
CA GLN A 179 14.94 -9.53 8.39
C GLN A 179 16.09 -9.41 9.41
N ALA A 180 15.96 -8.51 10.39
CA ALA A 180 16.94 -8.38 11.46
C ALA A 180 17.03 -9.66 12.32
N LEU A 181 15.90 -10.25 12.71
CA LEU A 181 15.86 -11.49 13.49
C LEU A 181 16.44 -12.68 12.70
N GLU A 182 16.15 -12.77 11.40
CA GLU A 182 16.67 -13.82 10.52
C GLU A 182 18.19 -13.73 10.39
N ILE A 183 18.75 -12.54 10.11
CA ILE A 183 20.21 -12.41 10.01
C ILE A 183 20.89 -12.67 11.36
N LEU A 184 20.28 -12.25 12.47
CA LEU A 184 20.79 -12.50 13.82
C LEU A 184 20.73 -13.99 14.16
N ALA A 185 19.68 -14.69 13.75
CA ALA A 185 19.59 -16.15 13.90
C ALA A 185 20.67 -16.87 13.10
N ALA A 186 21.00 -16.37 11.90
CA ALA A 186 22.02 -16.96 11.03
C ALA A 186 23.45 -16.67 11.50
N ARG A 187 23.73 -15.46 12.00
CA ARG A 187 25.09 -14.98 12.28
C ARG A 187 25.45 -14.94 13.77
N HIS A 188 24.48 -14.63 14.63
CA HIS A 188 24.66 -14.48 16.08
C HIS A 188 23.61 -15.28 16.88
N PRO A 189 23.45 -16.59 16.62
CA PRO A 189 22.36 -17.38 17.22
C PRO A 189 22.42 -17.45 18.75
N GLY A 190 23.63 -17.46 19.34
CA GLY A 190 23.79 -17.45 20.79
C GLY A 190 23.31 -16.15 21.43
N TRP A 191 23.64 -15.02 20.82
CA TRP A 191 23.19 -13.71 21.26
C TRP A 191 21.66 -13.59 21.14
N LEU A 192 21.10 -13.99 19.99
CA LEU A 192 19.66 -13.90 19.76
C LEU A 192 18.89 -14.75 20.79
N ARG A 193 19.33 -15.98 21.09
CA ARG A 193 18.67 -16.83 22.10
C ARG A 193 18.61 -16.20 23.49
N SER A 194 19.61 -15.41 23.87
CA SER A 194 19.66 -14.74 25.18
C SER A 194 18.76 -13.51 25.27
N HIS A 195 18.36 -12.92 24.13
CA HIS A 195 17.59 -11.67 24.06
C HIS A 195 16.18 -11.85 23.47
N ALA A 196 15.91 -12.95 22.76
CA ALA A 196 14.62 -13.17 22.14
C ALA A 196 13.50 -13.29 23.18
N LEU A 197 12.43 -12.52 22.99
CA LEU A 197 11.26 -12.56 23.85
C LEU A 197 10.30 -13.68 23.39
N PRO A 198 9.63 -14.41 24.31
CA PRO A 198 8.80 -15.56 23.94
C PRO A 198 7.71 -15.26 22.90
N HIS A 199 7.08 -14.08 22.96
CA HIS A 199 6.02 -13.69 22.02
C HIS A 199 6.54 -13.37 20.61
N TRP A 200 7.85 -13.25 20.40
CA TRP A 200 8.42 -13.00 19.07
C TRP A 200 8.27 -14.19 18.13
N TYR A 201 8.27 -15.42 18.65
CA TYR A 201 8.07 -16.61 17.82
C TYR A 201 6.69 -16.64 17.17
N GLU A 202 5.66 -16.20 17.90
CA GLU A 202 4.30 -16.09 17.40
C GLU A 202 4.14 -14.85 16.50
N ARG A 203 4.79 -13.74 16.83
CA ARG A 203 4.63 -12.47 16.10
C ARG A 203 5.44 -12.39 14.80
N TYR A 204 6.65 -12.94 14.76
CA TYR A 204 7.62 -12.78 13.67
C TYR A 204 8.08 -14.11 13.04
N GLY A 205 7.57 -15.26 13.50
CA GLY A 205 7.98 -16.56 13.00
C GLY A 205 7.45 -16.89 11.60
N TYR A 206 8.24 -17.63 10.81
CA TYR A 206 7.99 -18.03 9.41
C TYR A 206 6.61 -18.64 9.11
N LYS A 207 5.95 -19.28 10.09
CA LYS A 207 4.62 -19.91 9.90
C LYS A 207 3.47 -18.90 9.95
N HIS A 208 3.73 -17.68 10.40
CA HIS A 208 2.74 -16.61 10.43
C HIS A 208 2.92 -15.78 9.16
N GLN A 209 2.08 -16.09 8.16
CA GLN A 209 1.81 -15.24 6.99
C GLN A 209 1.64 -13.77 7.42
N PRO A 210 1.88 -12.79 6.52
CA PRO A 210 1.99 -11.38 6.90
C PRO A 210 0.84 -10.93 7.78
N ILE A 211 1.14 -10.03 8.72
CA ILE A 211 0.20 -9.43 9.68
C ILE A 211 -1.23 -9.42 9.13
N ASN A 212 -2.17 -9.98 9.89
CA ASN A 212 -3.57 -9.79 9.57
C ASN A 212 -3.94 -8.32 9.80
N PHE A 213 -3.95 -7.55 8.72
CA PHE A 213 -4.35 -6.15 8.76
C PHE A 213 -5.87 -5.97 8.83
N ALA A 214 -6.66 -7.04 8.63
CA ALA A 214 -8.12 -6.98 8.60
C ALA A 214 -8.77 -6.75 9.98
N GLY A 215 -7.95 -6.50 11.00
CA GLY A 215 -8.43 -6.03 12.29
C GLY A 215 -8.97 -4.61 12.24
N ASP A 216 -9.78 -4.25 13.22
CA ASP A 216 -10.26 -2.87 13.33
C ASP A 216 -9.12 -1.90 13.70
N ARG A 217 -9.41 -0.60 13.71
CA ARG A 217 -8.38 0.41 13.99
C ARG A 217 -7.73 0.21 15.38
N GLN A 218 -8.49 -0.24 16.37
CA GLN A 218 -8.00 -0.44 17.72
C GLN A 218 -7.03 -1.64 17.78
N GLU A 219 -7.33 -2.72 17.07
CA GLU A 219 -6.45 -3.88 16.94
C GLU A 219 -5.13 -3.50 16.26
N LEU A 220 -5.19 -2.71 15.19
CA LEU A 220 -4.01 -2.18 14.49
C LEU A 220 -3.17 -1.26 15.39
N ASP A 221 -3.80 -0.40 16.20
CA ASP A 221 -3.08 0.47 17.14
C ASP A 221 -2.42 -0.32 18.28
N VAL A 222 -3.02 -1.42 18.73
CA VAL A 222 -2.40 -2.36 19.69
C VAL A 222 -1.19 -3.02 19.06
N LEU A 223 -1.33 -3.55 17.84
CA LEU A 223 -0.25 -4.21 17.13
C LEU A 223 0.92 -3.25 16.84
N THR A 224 0.63 -2.03 16.42
CA THR A 224 1.62 -0.99 16.16
C THR A 224 2.47 -0.69 17.40
N ARG A 225 1.83 -0.52 18.57
CA ARG A 225 2.56 -0.32 19.85
C ARG A 225 3.39 -1.54 20.23
N ALA A 226 2.87 -2.74 20.02
CA ALA A 226 3.57 -3.97 20.34
C ALA A 226 4.83 -4.15 19.48
N ILE A 227 4.72 -3.90 18.16
CA ILE A 227 5.84 -3.90 17.22
C ILE A 227 6.85 -2.81 17.59
N GLY A 228 6.39 -1.58 17.86
CA GLY A 228 7.23 -0.46 18.29
C GLY A 228 8.06 -0.81 19.52
N SER A 229 7.43 -1.41 20.54
CA SER A 229 8.11 -1.89 21.75
C SER A 229 9.18 -2.94 21.46
N ASP A 230 8.88 -3.91 20.59
CA ASP A 230 9.80 -4.98 20.25
C ASP A 230 11.04 -4.49 19.52
N GLY A 231 10.87 -3.68 18.47
CA GLY A 231 12.04 -3.18 17.74
C GLY A 231 12.84 -2.16 18.54
N THR A 232 12.22 -1.37 19.41
CA THR A 232 12.97 -0.51 20.35
C THR A 232 13.77 -1.34 21.34
N TYR A 233 13.18 -2.42 21.87
CA TYR A 233 13.91 -3.36 22.73
C TYR A 233 15.10 -3.98 21.98
N LEU A 234 14.87 -4.49 20.76
CA LEU A 234 15.91 -5.12 19.94
C LEU A 234 17.05 -4.16 19.62
N LEU A 235 16.74 -2.96 19.12
CA LEU A 235 17.74 -1.93 18.80
C LEU A 235 18.54 -1.49 20.02
N LYS A 236 17.87 -1.36 21.19
CA LYS A 236 18.54 -1.06 22.45
C LYS A 236 19.51 -2.17 22.84
N ALA A 237 19.06 -3.43 22.85
CA ALA A 237 19.90 -4.58 23.19
C ALA A 237 21.13 -4.69 22.27
N ILE A 238 20.96 -4.45 20.97
CA ILE A 238 22.07 -4.42 20.00
C ILE A 238 23.05 -3.28 20.31
N SER A 239 22.53 -2.09 20.64
CA SER A 239 23.39 -0.93 20.95
C SER A 239 24.20 -1.07 22.24
N GLU A 240 23.67 -1.82 23.22
CA GLU A 240 24.31 -2.09 24.51
C GLU A 240 25.25 -3.31 24.46
N SER A 241 25.29 -4.04 23.35
CA SER A 241 26.16 -5.20 23.21
C SER A 241 27.62 -4.82 22.97
N GLU A 242 28.52 -5.58 23.59
CA GLU A 242 29.97 -5.47 23.34
C GLU A 242 30.38 -6.00 21.96
N ASP A 243 29.54 -6.83 21.32
CA ASP A 243 29.79 -7.37 19.99
C ASP A 243 29.45 -6.33 18.91
N GLN A 244 30.45 -5.57 18.49
CA GLN A 244 30.31 -4.52 17.47
C GLN A 244 29.85 -5.06 16.11
N SER A 245 30.02 -6.35 15.83
CA SER A 245 29.61 -6.91 14.55
C SER A 245 28.09 -6.95 14.37
N LEU A 246 27.31 -6.94 15.47
CA LEU A 246 25.85 -6.85 15.45
C LEU A 246 25.37 -5.54 14.82
N GLN A 247 26.03 -4.41 15.15
CA GLN A 247 25.61 -3.08 14.71
C GLN A 247 25.91 -2.81 13.23
N GLY A 248 26.85 -3.56 12.66
CA GLY A 248 27.28 -3.41 11.27
C GLY A 248 26.48 -4.23 10.26
N LEU A 249 25.54 -5.07 10.70
CA LEU A 249 24.73 -5.89 9.81
C LEU A 249 23.78 -5.00 8.97
N PRO A 250 23.72 -5.15 7.63
CA PRO A 250 22.86 -4.35 6.78
C PRO A 250 21.39 -4.34 7.23
N GLU A 251 20.84 -5.48 7.63
CA GLU A 251 19.45 -5.62 8.06
C GLU A 251 19.19 -4.90 9.39
N VAL A 252 20.19 -4.82 10.28
CA VAL A 252 20.11 -4.06 11.53
C VAL A 252 20.16 -2.55 11.23
N LEU A 253 20.96 -2.12 10.26
CA LEU A 253 21.00 -0.73 9.80
C LEU A 253 19.67 -0.33 9.14
N SER A 254 19.10 -1.20 8.30
CA SER A 254 17.76 -1.03 7.72
C SER A 254 16.69 -0.94 8.80
N LEU A 255 16.70 -1.85 9.79
CA LEU A 255 15.79 -1.79 10.94
C LEU A 255 15.89 -0.44 11.66
N LYS A 256 17.10 0.05 11.91
CA LYS A 256 17.33 1.34 12.56
C LYS A 256 16.76 2.51 11.74
N GLN A 257 16.97 2.51 10.43
CA GLN A 257 16.42 3.52 9.54
C GLN A 257 14.89 3.51 9.57
N VAL A 258 14.28 2.33 9.38
CA VAL A 258 12.82 2.16 9.46
C VAL A 258 12.29 2.64 10.81
N TRP A 259 12.95 2.32 11.91
CA TRP A 259 12.50 2.80 13.23
C TRP A 259 12.48 4.32 13.35
N GLN A 260 13.51 5.00 12.83
CA GLN A 260 13.61 6.46 12.87
C GLN A 260 12.54 7.14 12.01
N GLU A 261 12.21 6.53 10.88
CA GLU A 261 11.20 7.02 9.93
C GLU A 261 9.77 6.80 10.43
N GLN A 262 9.52 5.72 11.18
CA GLN A 262 8.16 5.28 11.53
C GLN A 262 7.74 5.65 12.96
N TYR A 263 8.71 5.76 13.88
CA TYR A 263 8.46 6.05 15.29
C TYR A 263 9.21 7.30 15.78
N HIS A 264 8.63 7.98 16.76
CA HIS A 264 9.34 8.87 17.68
C HIS A 264 9.72 8.10 18.95
N ILE A 265 10.89 8.37 19.50
CA ILE A 265 11.27 7.84 20.81
C ILE A 265 11.00 8.93 21.86
N VAL A 266 10.02 8.69 22.73
CA VAL A 266 9.65 9.59 23.84
C VAL A 266 9.78 8.79 25.13
N ASP A 267 10.63 9.25 26.05
CA ASP A 267 10.93 8.57 27.32
C ASP A 267 11.30 7.08 27.15
N GLY A 268 12.08 6.78 26.10
CA GLY A 268 12.50 5.42 25.77
C GLY A 268 11.41 4.52 25.19
N LYS A 269 10.23 5.06 24.88
CA LYS A 269 9.12 4.34 24.26
C LYS A 269 8.92 4.78 22.82
N ALA A 270 8.65 3.82 21.94
CA ALA A 270 8.26 4.08 20.56
C ALA A 270 6.82 4.59 20.49
N VAL A 271 6.64 5.77 19.89
CA VAL A 271 5.36 6.40 19.59
C VAL A 271 5.21 6.46 18.08
N TRP A 272 4.13 5.90 17.54
CA TRP A 272 3.87 5.88 16.11
C TRP A 272 3.73 7.28 15.54
N ARG A 273 4.29 7.52 14.36
CA ARG A 273 4.09 8.77 13.62
C ARG A 273 2.77 8.73 12.86
N GLU A 274 1.77 9.48 13.31
CA GLU A 274 0.41 9.48 12.71
C GLU A 274 0.32 10.32 11.42
N ASP A 275 1.21 11.30 11.27
CA ASP A 275 1.20 12.34 10.22
C ASP A 275 1.76 11.89 8.87
N LEU A 276 2.27 10.66 8.75
CA LEU A 276 3.04 10.24 7.59
C LEU A 276 2.32 9.18 6.76
N CYS A 277 1.93 9.56 5.54
CA CYS A 277 2.08 8.64 4.40
C CYS A 277 3.50 8.71 3.81
N ALA A 278 4.39 9.54 4.38
CA ALA A 278 5.73 9.83 3.89
C ALA A 278 6.73 8.66 4.02
N GLY A 279 6.44 7.66 4.85
CA GLY A 279 7.36 6.58 5.19
C GLY A 279 7.12 5.23 4.49
N CYS A 280 6.15 5.07 3.59
CA CYS A 280 5.89 3.75 2.95
C CYS A 280 6.90 3.40 1.84
N ALA A 281 8.10 3.99 1.87
CA ALA A 281 9.18 3.66 0.95
C ALA A 281 10.47 3.54 1.75
N VAL A 282 10.72 2.34 2.26
CA VAL A 282 12.08 1.97 2.62
C VAL A 282 12.79 1.71 1.30
N SER A 283 13.62 2.66 0.86
CA SER A 283 14.49 2.45 -0.29
C SER A 283 15.49 1.36 0.07
N THR A 284 15.26 0.13 -0.42
CA THR A 284 16.30 -0.90 -0.52
C THR A 284 17.24 -0.59 -1.67
#